data_AF-A0A5S9R613-F1
#
_entry.id   AF-A0A5S9R613-F1
#
_cell.length_a   1.000
_cell.length_b   1.000
_cell.length_c   1.000
_cell.angle_alpha   90.00
_cell.angle_beta   90.00
_cell.angle_gamma   90.00
#
_symmetry.space_group_name_H-M   'P 1'
#
loop_
_entity.id
_entity.type
_entity.pdbx_description
1 polymer ?
#
loop_
_entity_poly.entity_id
_entity_poly.type
_entity_poly.pdbx_seq_one_letter_code
_entity_poly.pdbx_strand_id
1 'polypeptide(L)'
;MTVDRAHVLATPGMDAHGSYVALSRHRDGMDLHYGHDDFANRDRLVGAMSRDRAKDMASDYEPARDYAARRGITFRERVERVVEIVRQVPEKARGIFDGLRLPAEGGQMPERKVEEDPEAALRRARGRALVRHARAVDAIFAAQDQGGRAGPDQIRELQEARQRFEEVRPYGSHDAEAAYKKSPELAAEAASGDARRAIRALQLETELRTDPRLRADRFVERWQNLHRASDERYAAGDYAGHRAARAEMGNMAHSLERDPQMESLLAGRKRELGISFDSGMGVGRDLTLTFGLGRGRGLGL
;
A
#
# COMPACT_ATOMS: atom_id res chain seq x y z
N MET A 1 -19.22 23.00 -10.68
CA MET A 1 -20.42 23.86 -10.71
C MET A 1 -20.12 25.02 -11.64
N THR A 2 -20.96 25.25 -12.64
CA THR A 2 -20.86 26.38 -13.58
C THR A 2 -22.23 27.04 -13.61
N VAL A 3 -22.26 28.35 -13.37
CA VAL A 3 -23.49 29.16 -13.35
C VAL A 3 -23.56 29.99 -14.62
N ASP A 4 -24.75 30.45 -15.03
CA ASP A 4 -24.87 31.25 -16.25
C ASP A 4 -24.25 32.65 -16.04
N ARG A 5 -24.49 33.28 -14.88
CA ARG A 5 -23.90 34.57 -14.48
C ARG A 5 -23.34 34.54 -13.07
N ALA A 6 -22.21 35.20 -12.84
CA ALA A 6 -21.55 35.26 -11.53
C ALA A 6 -21.25 36.70 -11.08
N HIS A 7 -21.43 36.97 -9.80
CA HIS A 7 -21.00 38.22 -9.16
C HIS A 7 -19.89 37.89 -8.16
N VAL A 8 -18.72 38.53 -8.31
CA VAL A 8 -17.54 38.28 -7.48
C VAL A 8 -17.21 39.55 -6.71
N LEU A 9 -17.09 39.45 -5.39
CA LEU A 9 -16.56 40.52 -4.55
C LEU A 9 -15.08 40.24 -4.27
N ALA A 10 -14.20 41.10 -4.77
CA ALA A 10 -12.78 41.02 -4.50
C ALA A 10 -12.48 41.47 -3.08
N THR A 11 -11.69 40.67 -2.36
CA THR A 11 -11.22 40.97 -1.00
C THR A 11 -9.70 40.87 -0.94
N PRO A 12 -9.02 41.55 0.00
CA PRO A 12 -7.55 41.53 0.12
C PRO A 12 -6.94 40.13 0.33
N GLY A 13 -7.76 39.14 0.72
CA GLY A 13 -7.34 37.74 0.88
C GLY A 13 -7.28 36.95 -0.43
N MET A 14 -7.69 37.52 -1.57
CA MET A 14 -7.62 36.84 -2.87
C MET A 14 -6.18 36.72 -3.38
N ASP A 15 -5.95 35.67 -4.16
CA ASP A 15 -4.69 35.33 -4.82
C ASP A 15 -4.94 34.90 -6.28
N ALA A 16 -3.89 34.54 -7.00
CA ALA A 16 -3.95 34.09 -8.40
C ALA A 16 -4.91 32.91 -8.60
N HIS A 17 -4.92 31.95 -7.67
CA HIS A 17 -5.74 30.76 -7.79
C HIS A 17 -7.21 31.03 -7.50
N GLY A 18 -7.51 31.77 -6.42
CA GLY A 18 -8.85 32.21 -6.07
C GLY A 18 -9.46 33.09 -7.16
N SER A 19 -8.65 33.94 -7.81
CA SER A 19 -9.06 34.76 -8.94
C SER A 19 -9.43 33.93 -10.16
N TYR A 20 -8.59 32.96 -10.53
CA TYR A 20 -8.89 32.03 -11.63
C TYR A 20 -10.20 31.28 -11.39
N VAL A 21 -10.40 30.75 -10.18
CA VAL A 21 -11.61 30.01 -9.85
C VAL A 21 -12.83 30.94 -9.83
N ALA A 22 -12.76 32.10 -9.19
CA ALA A 22 -13.91 33.01 -9.12
C ALA A 22 -14.34 33.50 -10.50
N LEU A 23 -13.39 33.79 -11.39
CA LEU A 23 -13.65 34.34 -12.72
C LEU A 23 -14.02 33.28 -13.76
N SER A 24 -13.76 31.98 -13.53
CA SER A 24 -13.99 30.91 -14.53
C SER A 24 -15.27 30.10 -14.32
N ARG A 25 -16.08 30.43 -13.32
CA ARG A 25 -17.27 29.62 -12.95
C ARG A 25 -18.57 30.08 -13.62
N HIS A 26 -18.50 31.02 -14.56
CA HIS A 26 -19.65 31.54 -15.31
C HIS A 26 -19.66 31.06 -16.78
N ARG A 27 -20.83 31.09 -17.43
CA ARG A 27 -20.98 30.74 -18.86
C ARG A 27 -21.16 31.97 -19.74
N ASP A 28 -22.02 32.91 -19.33
CA ASP A 28 -22.47 34.00 -20.19
C ASP A 28 -21.87 35.36 -19.78
N GLY A 29 -21.62 35.59 -18.48
CA GLY A 29 -20.86 36.76 -18.03
C GLY A 29 -20.60 36.82 -16.53
N MET A 30 -19.68 37.70 -16.13
CA MET A 30 -19.42 38.00 -14.72
C MET A 30 -19.25 39.49 -14.43
N ASP A 31 -19.63 39.87 -13.22
CA ASP A 31 -19.42 41.22 -12.69
C ASP A 31 -18.48 41.13 -11.47
N LEU A 32 -17.38 41.89 -11.51
CA LEU A 32 -16.39 41.96 -10.44
C LEU A 32 -16.55 43.28 -9.67
N HIS A 33 -16.74 43.19 -8.37
CA HIS A 33 -16.90 44.31 -7.45
C HIS A 33 -15.72 44.37 -6.49
N TYR A 34 -15.28 45.57 -6.12
CA TYR A 34 -14.25 45.76 -5.10
C TYR A 34 -14.50 47.07 -4.33
N GLY A 35 -14.21 47.06 -3.03
CA GLY A 35 -14.30 48.26 -2.20
C GLY A 35 -13.10 49.17 -2.43
N HIS A 36 -13.32 50.49 -2.44
CA HIS A 36 -12.22 51.47 -2.52
C HIS A 36 -11.36 51.47 -1.25
N ASP A 37 -11.96 51.14 -0.10
CA ASP A 37 -11.27 51.01 1.19
C ASP A 37 -10.27 49.85 1.19
N ASP A 38 -10.61 48.74 0.52
CA ASP A 38 -9.75 47.57 0.37
C ASP A 38 -8.73 47.72 -0.76
N PHE A 39 -9.13 48.36 -1.85
CA PHE A 39 -8.31 48.59 -3.03
C PHE A 39 -8.46 50.02 -3.52
N ALA A 40 -7.52 50.88 -3.08
CA ALA A 40 -7.49 52.30 -3.45
C ALA A 40 -7.41 52.54 -4.97
N ASN A 41 -6.90 51.59 -5.75
CA ASN A 41 -6.87 51.68 -7.20
C ASN A 41 -6.87 50.28 -7.86
N ARG A 42 -7.10 50.27 -9.18
CA ARG A 42 -7.14 49.04 -9.98
C ARG A 42 -5.82 48.25 -9.94
N ASP A 43 -4.68 48.94 -9.86
CA ASP A 43 -3.36 48.27 -9.83
C ASP A 43 -3.15 47.47 -8.54
N ARG A 44 -3.67 47.96 -7.40
CA ARG A 44 -3.68 47.23 -6.13
C ARG A 44 -4.54 45.98 -6.19
N LEU A 45 -5.72 46.08 -6.83
CA LEU A 45 -6.60 44.93 -7.07
C LEU A 45 -5.89 43.88 -7.93
N VAL A 46 -5.31 44.30 -9.06
CA VAL A 46 -4.58 43.39 -9.96
C VAL A 46 -3.38 42.77 -9.24
N GLY A 47 -2.65 43.53 -8.43
CA GLY A 47 -1.53 43.01 -7.65
C GLY A 47 -1.92 41.95 -6.63
N ALA A 48 -3.04 42.11 -5.92
CA ALA A 48 -3.56 41.10 -5.01
C ALA A 48 -4.04 39.86 -5.76
N MET A 49 -4.84 40.05 -6.81
CA MET A 49 -5.40 38.96 -7.62
C MET A 49 -4.35 38.22 -8.46
N SER A 50 -3.18 38.81 -8.70
CA SER A 50 -2.06 38.17 -9.41
C SER A 50 -1.02 37.57 -8.46
N ARG A 51 -1.19 37.74 -7.14
CA ARG A 51 -0.25 37.23 -6.16
C ARG A 51 -0.28 35.71 -6.20
N ASP A 52 0.86 35.09 -6.51
CA ASP A 52 1.01 33.66 -6.36
C ASP A 52 1.22 33.34 -4.88
N ARG A 53 0.18 32.78 -4.27
CA ARG A 53 0.24 32.18 -2.95
C ARG A 53 0.22 30.67 -3.17
N ALA A 54 1.35 30.13 -3.63
CA ALA A 54 1.58 28.70 -3.55
C ALA A 54 1.25 28.27 -2.11
N LYS A 55 0.51 27.17 -1.97
CA LYS A 55 0.19 26.64 -0.65
C LYS A 55 1.53 26.33 0.02
N ASP A 56 1.90 27.09 1.05
CA ASP A 56 3.07 26.80 1.87
C ASP A 56 2.91 25.36 2.38
N MET A 57 3.70 24.44 1.83
CA MET A 57 3.69 23.08 2.31
C MET A 57 4.55 23.04 3.56
N ALA A 58 4.11 22.33 4.60
CA ALA A 58 4.91 22.17 5.82
C ALA A 58 6.31 21.55 5.55
N SER A 59 6.52 20.97 4.36
CA SER A 59 7.81 20.49 3.86
C SER A 59 8.79 21.58 3.44
N ASP A 60 8.32 22.79 3.15
CA ASP A 60 9.14 23.89 2.62
C ASP A 60 9.86 24.67 3.73
N TYR A 61 9.48 24.41 4.99
CA TYR A 61 10.19 24.86 6.16
C TYR A 61 11.31 23.85 6.51
N GLU A 62 12.56 24.31 6.47
CA GLU A 62 13.76 23.56 6.91
C GLU A 62 13.88 23.16 8.40
N PRO A 63 12.94 23.39 9.36
CA PRO A 63 13.02 22.77 10.69
C PRO A 63 12.86 21.23 10.69
N ALA A 64 12.54 20.61 9.56
CA ALA A 64 12.34 19.16 9.46
C ALA A 64 13.61 18.35 9.83
N ARG A 65 14.82 18.90 9.63
CA ARG A 65 16.08 18.25 10.02
C ARG A 65 16.29 18.26 11.54
N ASP A 66 16.02 19.38 12.20
CA ASP A 66 16.12 19.49 13.66
C ASP A 66 15.04 18.68 14.38
N TYR A 67 13.85 18.56 13.78
CA TYR A 67 12.78 17.71 14.29
C TYR A 67 13.14 16.21 14.24
N ALA A 68 13.76 15.75 13.15
CA ALA A 68 14.21 14.37 12.99
C ALA A 68 15.36 14.00 13.96
N ALA A 69 16.30 14.94 14.20
CA ALA A 69 17.39 14.77 15.14
C ALA A 69 16.89 14.67 16.59
N ARG A 70 15.91 15.50 17.00
CA ARG A 70 15.29 15.45 18.35
C ARG A 70 14.46 14.19 18.60
N ARG A 71 14.07 13.46 17.55
CA ARG A 71 13.30 12.20 17.63
C ARG A 71 14.16 10.95 17.37
N GLY A 72 15.49 11.10 17.27
CA GLY A 72 16.42 9.96 17.18
C GLY A 72 16.34 9.18 15.87
N ILE A 73 15.90 9.81 14.78
CA ILE A 73 15.92 9.19 13.45
C ILE A 73 17.31 9.37 12.83
N THR A 74 18.31 8.75 13.44
CA THR A 74 19.69 8.67 12.94
C THR A 74 19.90 7.27 12.36
N PHE A 75 19.75 7.14 11.04
CA PHE A 75 19.88 5.88 10.31
C PHE A 75 21.24 5.19 10.50
N ARG A 76 22.29 5.94 10.89
CA ARG A 76 23.66 5.43 11.06
C ARG A 76 23.97 4.92 12.47
N GLU A 77 23.41 5.52 13.53
CA GLU A 77 23.61 5.07 14.92
C GLU A 77 22.74 3.86 15.28
N ARG A 78 21.62 3.65 14.57
CA ARG A 78 20.74 2.48 14.78
C ARG A 78 21.40 1.15 14.41
N VAL A 79 22.32 1.14 13.45
CA VAL A 79 23.06 -0.08 13.06
C VAL A 79 24.04 -0.49 14.17
N GLU A 80 24.75 0.47 14.76
CA GLU A 80 25.67 0.22 15.87
C GLU A 80 24.93 -0.25 17.12
N ARG A 81 23.77 0.34 17.45
CA ARG A 81 22.94 -0.07 18.58
C ARG A 81 22.33 -1.48 18.40
N VAL A 82 22.00 -1.88 17.18
CA VAL A 82 21.52 -3.25 16.88
C VAL A 82 22.65 -4.28 17.04
N VAL A 83 23.88 -3.94 16.65
CA VAL A 83 25.05 -4.81 16.87
C VAL A 83 25.37 -4.96 18.37
N GLU A 84 25.18 -3.91 19.16
CA GLU A 84 25.41 -3.94 20.61
C GLU A 84 24.36 -4.76 21.37
N ILE A 85 23.08 -4.69 20.95
CA ILE A 85 21.98 -5.48 21.54
C ILE A 85 22.15 -6.97 21.24
N VAL A 86 22.61 -7.35 20.04
CA VAL A 86 22.91 -8.75 19.68
C VAL A 86 24.04 -9.34 20.56
N ARG A 87 24.94 -8.50 21.08
CA ARG A 87 26.04 -8.91 21.95
C ARG A 87 25.62 -9.10 23.43
N GLN A 88 24.45 -8.61 23.83
CA GLN A 88 24.01 -8.50 25.22
C GLN A 88 22.83 -9.39 25.62
N VAL A 89 22.31 -10.27 24.75
CA VAL A 89 21.29 -11.24 25.17
C VAL A 89 21.98 -12.47 25.81
N PRO A 90 21.77 -12.72 27.12
CA PRO A 90 22.40 -13.87 27.77
C PRO A 90 21.67 -15.17 27.39
N GLU A 91 22.43 -16.16 26.93
CA GLU A 91 21.97 -17.54 26.80
C GLU A 91 21.54 -18.09 28.17
N LYS A 92 20.25 -18.00 28.50
CA LYS A 92 19.66 -18.75 29.62
C LYS A 92 18.39 -19.45 29.19
N ALA A 93 18.60 -20.59 28.53
CA ALA A 93 17.68 -21.72 28.52
C ALA A 93 18.44 -22.99 28.09
N ARG A 94 19.39 -23.46 28.91
CA ARG A 94 19.85 -24.86 28.89
C ARG A 94 19.14 -25.59 30.03
N GLY A 95 18.40 -26.64 29.67
CA GLY A 95 17.48 -27.38 30.54
C GLY A 95 18.17 -28.22 31.62
N ILE A 96 17.38 -28.54 32.63
CA ILE A 96 17.71 -29.16 33.94
C ILE A 96 18.18 -30.63 33.84
N PHE A 97 18.60 -31.11 32.67
CA PHE A 97 18.97 -32.53 32.45
C PHE A 97 20.42 -32.77 32.00
N ASP A 98 21.30 -31.77 32.09
CA ASP A 98 22.71 -31.89 31.66
C ASP A 98 23.65 -32.45 32.76
N GLY A 99 23.14 -33.40 33.56
CA GLY A 99 23.79 -33.86 34.80
C GLY A 99 24.03 -35.36 34.93
N LEU A 100 23.69 -36.18 33.93
CA LEU A 100 23.91 -37.63 33.97
C LEU A 100 25.01 -38.03 32.98
N ARG A 101 26.26 -38.03 33.49
CA ARG A 101 27.44 -38.55 32.79
C ARG A 101 27.46 -40.09 32.85
N LEU A 102 27.33 -40.73 31.69
CA LEU A 102 27.90 -42.05 31.41
C LEU A 102 29.18 -41.82 30.59
N PRO A 103 30.35 -42.39 30.95
CA PRO A 103 31.60 -42.12 30.25
C PRO A 103 31.71 -43.03 29.02
N ALA A 104 31.85 -42.43 27.84
CA ALA A 104 32.49 -43.08 26.70
C ALA A 104 33.37 -42.05 26.00
N GLU A 105 34.60 -42.46 25.74
CA GLU A 105 35.76 -41.69 25.32
C GLU A 105 35.57 -40.96 24.00
N GLY A 106 36.27 -39.82 23.85
CA GLY A 106 36.71 -39.34 22.54
C GLY A 106 36.55 -37.85 22.27
N GLY A 107 37.62 -37.09 22.49
CA GLY A 107 37.95 -35.93 21.66
C GLY A 107 37.37 -34.58 22.08
N GLN A 108 38.13 -33.85 22.90
CA GLN A 108 38.06 -32.38 22.94
C GLN A 108 38.41 -31.81 21.56
N MET A 109 37.49 -31.07 20.96
CA MET A 109 37.82 -30.01 20.01
C MET A 109 37.13 -28.71 20.49
N PRO A 110 37.85 -27.58 20.52
CA PRO A 110 37.33 -26.34 21.09
C PRO A 110 36.17 -25.82 20.25
N GLU A 111 35.18 -25.24 20.94
CA GLU A 111 34.04 -24.54 20.39
C GLU A 111 34.49 -23.56 19.29
N ARG A 112 34.35 -23.98 18.03
CA ARG A 112 34.32 -23.05 16.91
C ARG A 112 33.08 -22.18 17.13
N LYS A 113 33.29 -20.95 17.61
CA LYS A 113 32.42 -19.82 17.27
C LYS A 113 32.35 -19.80 15.75
N VAL A 114 31.33 -20.47 15.21
CA VAL A 114 30.91 -20.24 13.84
C VAL A 114 30.43 -18.79 13.88
N GLU A 115 31.24 -17.88 13.37
CA GLU A 115 30.73 -16.60 12.90
C GLU A 115 29.65 -16.95 11.88
N GLU A 116 28.41 -17.09 12.35
CA GLU A 116 27.27 -17.29 11.46
C GLU A 116 27.28 -16.09 10.53
N ASP A 117 27.35 -16.36 9.22
CA ASP A 117 27.16 -15.36 8.18
C ASP A 117 26.03 -14.41 8.64
N PRO A 118 26.32 -13.12 8.89
CA PRO A 118 25.35 -12.20 9.47
C PRO A 118 24.07 -12.15 8.62
N GLU A 119 24.18 -12.44 7.32
CA GLU A 119 23.06 -12.54 6.42
C GLU A 119 22.21 -13.82 6.65
N ALA A 120 22.83 -14.96 6.95
CA ALA A 120 22.13 -16.19 7.32
C ALA A 120 21.41 -16.07 8.67
N ALA A 121 22.02 -15.39 9.64
CA ALA A 121 21.37 -15.06 10.91
C ALA A 121 20.13 -14.17 10.69
N LEU A 122 20.24 -13.15 9.84
CA LEU A 122 19.14 -12.25 9.49
C LEU A 122 18.02 -12.98 8.73
N ARG A 123 18.35 -13.86 7.77
CA ARG A 123 17.37 -14.70 7.05
C ARG A 123 16.55 -15.57 8.02
N ARG A 124 17.20 -16.19 9.00
CA ARG A 124 16.52 -16.97 10.05
C ARG A 124 15.68 -16.10 10.97
N ALA A 125 16.16 -14.91 11.35
CA ALA A 125 15.40 -13.96 12.16
C ALA A 125 14.11 -13.52 11.46
N ARG A 126 14.19 -13.20 10.16
CA ARG A 126 13.03 -12.89 9.31
C ARG A 126 12.03 -14.06 9.24
N GLY A 127 12.53 -15.28 9.04
CA GLY A 127 11.69 -16.48 9.02
C GLY A 127 10.95 -16.71 10.35
N ARG A 128 11.64 -16.57 11.49
CA ARG A 128 11.02 -16.69 12.81
C ARG A 128 9.99 -15.59 13.08
N ALA A 129 10.27 -14.35 12.67
CA ALA A 129 9.33 -13.24 12.80
C ALA A 129 8.06 -13.48 11.97
N LEU A 130 8.20 -13.97 10.73
CA LEU A 130 7.07 -14.35 9.88
C LEU A 130 6.23 -15.45 10.53
N VAL A 131 6.84 -16.53 11.02
CA VAL A 131 6.10 -17.63 11.68
C VAL A 131 5.38 -17.14 12.94
N ARG A 132 6.01 -16.28 13.75
CA ARG A 132 5.35 -15.71 14.94
C ARG A 132 4.15 -14.83 14.55
N HIS A 133 4.33 -13.95 13.57
CA HIS A 133 3.26 -13.11 13.05
C HIS A 133 2.11 -13.94 12.47
N ALA A 134 2.43 -14.97 11.69
CA ALA A 134 1.45 -15.92 11.16
C ALA A 134 0.64 -16.61 12.26
N ARG A 135 1.27 -17.06 13.34
CA ARG A 135 0.57 -17.66 14.51
C ARG A 135 -0.40 -16.69 15.18
N ALA A 136 -0.01 -15.43 15.32
CA ALA A 136 -0.89 -14.41 15.92
C ALA A 136 -2.11 -14.13 15.03
N VAL A 137 -1.92 -14.07 13.71
CA VAL A 137 -3.01 -13.89 12.74
C VAL A 137 -3.91 -15.13 12.69
N ASP A 138 -3.33 -16.32 12.61
CA ASP A 138 -4.04 -17.60 12.57
C ASP A 138 -4.92 -17.80 13.82
N ALA A 139 -4.40 -17.46 15.01
CA ALA A 139 -5.19 -17.49 16.24
C ALA A 139 -6.40 -16.55 16.22
N ILE A 140 -6.29 -15.41 15.53
CA ILE A 140 -7.40 -14.46 15.36
C ILE A 140 -8.42 -15.01 14.35
N PHE A 141 -7.97 -15.58 13.22
CA PHE A 141 -8.87 -16.22 12.26
C PHE A 141 -9.60 -17.40 12.89
N ALA A 142 -8.91 -18.28 13.62
CA ALA A 142 -9.53 -19.39 14.33
C ALA A 142 -10.59 -18.93 15.35
N ALA A 143 -10.37 -17.81 16.04
CA ALA A 143 -11.36 -17.24 16.96
C ALA A 143 -12.59 -16.66 16.23
N GLN A 144 -12.38 -16.07 15.04
CA GLN A 144 -13.45 -15.55 14.20
C GLN A 144 -14.29 -16.66 13.58
N ASP A 145 -13.66 -17.76 13.14
CA ASP A 145 -14.33 -18.93 12.58
C ASP A 145 -15.24 -19.63 13.60
N GLN A 146 -14.89 -19.54 14.89
CA GLN A 146 -15.72 -20.01 16.01
C GLN A 146 -16.87 -19.04 16.35
N GLY A 147 -17.10 -18.00 15.54
CA GLY A 147 -18.14 -16.98 15.74
C GLY A 147 -17.78 -15.95 16.82
N GLY A 148 -16.56 -15.97 17.34
CA GLY A 148 -16.05 -15.05 18.34
C GLY A 148 -15.44 -13.78 17.76
N ARG A 149 -15.08 -12.83 18.64
CA ARG A 149 -14.20 -11.71 18.31
C ARG A 149 -12.82 -11.98 18.90
N ALA A 150 -11.79 -11.44 18.24
CA ALA A 150 -10.43 -11.50 18.76
C ALA A 150 -10.37 -10.92 20.18
N GLY A 151 -9.82 -11.68 21.12
CA GLY A 151 -9.63 -11.26 22.49
C GLY A 151 -8.58 -10.14 22.61
N PRO A 152 -8.60 -9.34 23.69
CA PRO A 152 -7.63 -8.26 23.89
C PRO A 152 -6.19 -8.77 23.93
N ASP A 153 -5.95 -9.96 24.48
CA ASP A 153 -4.62 -10.57 24.52
C ASP A 153 -4.13 -11.00 23.13
N GLN A 154 -5.03 -11.51 22.27
CA GLN A 154 -4.71 -11.89 20.89
C GLN A 154 -4.35 -10.65 20.05
N ILE A 155 -5.09 -9.55 20.25
CA ILE A 155 -4.80 -8.27 19.60
C ILE A 155 -3.44 -7.73 20.06
N ARG A 156 -3.13 -7.82 21.37
CA ARG A 156 -1.82 -7.41 21.90
C ARG A 156 -0.68 -8.24 21.29
N GLU A 157 -0.83 -9.56 21.25
CA GLU A 157 0.18 -10.45 20.66
C GLU A 157 0.40 -10.16 19.17
N LEU A 158 -0.67 -9.88 18.40
CA LEU A 158 -0.54 -9.49 17.00
C LEU A 158 0.23 -8.16 16.86
N GLN A 159 -0.06 -7.17 17.70
CA GLN A 159 0.66 -5.88 17.66
C GLN A 159 2.15 -6.05 18.00
N GLU A 160 2.47 -6.88 19.00
CA GLU A 160 3.87 -7.20 19.31
C GLU A 160 4.57 -7.96 18.17
N ALA A 161 3.87 -8.92 17.54
CA ALA A 161 4.42 -9.66 16.42
C ALA A 161 4.66 -8.75 15.20
N ARG A 162 3.77 -7.77 14.94
CA ARG A 162 3.97 -6.73 13.92
C ARG A 162 5.22 -5.90 14.18
N GLN A 163 5.41 -5.42 15.41
CA GLN A 163 6.57 -4.61 15.78
C GLN A 163 7.88 -5.39 15.60
N ARG A 164 7.96 -6.62 16.13
CA ARG A 164 9.14 -7.47 15.98
C ARG A 164 9.42 -7.85 14.53
N PHE A 165 8.38 -7.98 13.70
CA PHE A 165 8.56 -8.25 12.28
C PHE A 165 9.11 -7.02 11.55
N GLU A 166 8.60 -5.83 11.86
CA GLU A 166 9.10 -4.56 11.30
C GLU A 166 10.59 -4.33 11.58
N GLU A 167 11.07 -4.72 12.77
CA GLU A 167 12.49 -4.61 13.15
C GLU A 167 13.44 -5.39 12.23
N VAL A 168 13.02 -6.57 11.76
CA VAL A 168 13.86 -7.45 10.92
C VAL A 168 13.58 -7.31 9.42
N ARG A 169 12.41 -6.77 9.08
CA ARG A 169 11.96 -6.54 7.71
C ARG A 169 10.98 -5.35 7.67
N PRO A 170 11.38 -4.19 7.13
CA PRO A 170 10.48 -3.07 6.94
C PRO A 170 9.26 -3.45 6.10
N TYR A 171 8.07 -3.05 6.54
CA TYR A 171 6.76 -3.39 5.96
C TYR A 171 6.45 -4.88 5.89
N GLY A 172 7.22 -5.75 6.56
CA GLY A 172 7.08 -7.19 6.47
C GLY A 172 5.71 -7.70 6.94
N SER A 173 5.20 -7.13 8.04
CA SER A 173 3.87 -7.47 8.55
C SER A 173 2.75 -6.98 7.65
N HIS A 174 2.89 -5.79 7.05
CA HIS A 174 1.92 -5.23 6.11
C HIS A 174 1.78 -6.09 4.85
N ASP A 175 2.92 -6.45 4.24
CA ASP A 175 2.99 -7.29 3.06
C ASP A 175 2.45 -8.70 3.35
N ALA A 176 2.76 -9.27 4.53
CA ALA A 176 2.21 -10.56 4.96
C ALA A 176 0.69 -10.53 5.13
N GLU A 177 0.14 -9.50 5.79
CA GLU A 177 -1.29 -9.37 6.01
C GLU A 177 -2.07 -9.11 4.71
N ALA A 178 -1.49 -8.37 3.77
CA ALA A 178 -2.05 -8.20 2.44
C ALA A 178 -2.18 -9.55 1.71
N ALA A 179 -1.18 -10.42 1.84
CA ALA A 179 -1.22 -11.78 1.31
C ALA A 179 -2.27 -12.65 2.03
N TYR A 180 -2.30 -12.63 3.37
CA TYR A 180 -3.26 -13.42 4.16
C TYR A 180 -4.72 -13.03 3.90
N LYS A 181 -4.97 -11.75 3.62
CA LYS A 181 -6.32 -11.28 3.24
C LYS A 181 -6.79 -11.89 1.91
N LYS A 182 -5.88 -12.16 0.98
CA LYS A 182 -6.19 -12.79 -0.31
C LYS A 182 -6.32 -14.31 -0.18
N SER A 183 -5.48 -14.92 0.66
CA SER A 183 -5.45 -16.36 0.91
C SER A 183 -5.23 -16.63 2.39
N PRO A 184 -6.31 -16.79 3.19
CA PRO A 184 -6.20 -17.00 4.63
C PRO A 184 -5.40 -18.25 5.01
N GLU A 185 -5.37 -19.29 4.16
CA GLU A 185 -4.66 -20.54 4.45
C GLU A 185 -3.15 -20.34 4.60
N LEU A 186 -2.60 -19.28 3.97
CA LEU A 186 -1.19 -18.93 4.08
C LEU A 186 -0.76 -18.60 5.52
N ALA A 187 -1.67 -18.08 6.35
CA ALA A 187 -1.39 -17.80 7.76
C ALA A 187 -1.25 -19.11 8.55
N ALA A 188 -2.17 -20.06 8.37
CA ALA A 188 -2.12 -21.37 9.02
C ALA A 188 -0.88 -22.18 8.59
N GLU A 189 -0.56 -22.20 7.29
CA GLU A 189 0.63 -22.86 6.75
C GLU A 189 1.91 -22.29 7.35
N ALA A 190 2.07 -20.96 7.34
CA ALA A 190 3.23 -20.31 7.93
C ALA A 190 3.30 -20.50 9.46
N ALA A 191 2.15 -20.53 10.15
CA ALA A 191 2.08 -20.75 11.60
C ALA A 191 2.58 -22.15 12.01
N SER A 192 2.24 -23.16 11.20
CA SER A 192 2.67 -24.55 11.37
C SER A 192 4.16 -24.78 11.02
N GLY A 193 4.78 -23.85 10.30
CA GLY A 193 6.21 -23.84 9.97
C GLY A 193 6.52 -24.01 8.48
N ASP A 194 5.52 -24.34 7.64
CA ASP A 194 5.68 -24.31 6.19
C ASP A 194 5.46 -22.90 5.65
N ALA A 195 6.47 -22.04 5.86
CA ALA A 195 6.41 -20.65 5.43
C ALA A 195 6.70 -20.47 3.93
N ARG A 196 6.96 -21.52 3.12
CA ARG A 196 7.47 -21.35 1.75
C ARG A 196 6.50 -20.61 0.84
N ARG A 197 5.22 -20.94 0.91
CA ARG A 197 4.17 -20.27 0.12
C ARG A 197 3.92 -18.85 0.61
N ALA A 198 3.86 -18.65 1.93
CA ALA A 198 3.72 -17.34 2.54
C ALA A 198 4.89 -16.40 2.20
N ILE A 199 6.14 -16.90 2.20
CA ILE A 199 7.32 -16.13 1.80
C ILE A 199 7.21 -15.65 0.36
N ARG A 200 6.79 -16.52 -0.58
CA ARG A 200 6.61 -16.13 -1.98
C ARG A 200 5.49 -15.09 -2.15
N ALA A 201 4.36 -15.29 -1.47
CA ALA A 201 3.26 -14.33 -1.50
C ALA A 201 3.67 -12.98 -0.90
N LEU A 202 4.42 -13.00 0.20
CA LEU A 202 4.96 -11.81 0.83
C LEU A 202 5.96 -11.08 -0.07
N GLN A 203 6.88 -11.80 -0.72
CA GLN A 203 7.80 -11.22 -1.70
C GLN A 203 7.04 -10.52 -2.83
N LEU A 204 5.97 -11.15 -3.33
CA LEU A 204 5.11 -10.55 -4.33
C LEU A 204 4.46 -9.25 -3.82
N GLU A 205 3.90 -9.23 -2.61
CA GLU A 205 3.33 -7.99 -2.05
C GLU A 205 4.40 -6.91 -1.85
N THR A 206 5.61 -7.29 -1.40
CA THR A 206 6.75 -6.37 -1.31
C THR A 206 7.06 -5.76 -2.66
N GLU A 207 7.19 -6.59 -3.70
CA GLU A 207 7.48 -6.16 -5.07
C GLU A 207 6.41 -5.19 -5.61
N LEU A 208 5.13 -5.52 -5.40
CA LEU A 208 4.02 -4.66 -5.82
C LEU A 208 4.04 -3.30 -5.11
N ARG A 209 4.46 -3.26 -3.84
CA ARG A 209 4.59 -2.02 -3.07
C ARG A 209 5.82 -1.21 -3.46
N THR A 210 6.94 -1.85 -3.76
CA THR A 210 8.21 -1.16 -4.04
C THR A 210 8.38 -0.74 -5.50
N ASP A 211 7.83 -1.51 -6.45
CA ASP A 211 7.95 -1.24 -7.88
C ASP A 211 6.55 -1.01 -8.51
N PRO A 212 6.17 0.26 -8.68
CA PRO A 212 4.92 0.61 -9.34
C PRO A 212 4.81 0.11 -10.78
N ARG A 213 5.93 -0.02 -11.51
CA ARG A 213 5.93 -0.48 -12.91
C ARG A 213 5.63 -1.98 -12.99
N LEU A 214 6.28 -2.78 -12.14
CA LEU A 214 6.00 -4.21 -12.02
C LEU A 214 4.53 -4.46 -11.62
N ARG A 215 3.98 -3.61 -10.74
CA ARG A 215 2.56 -3.66 -10.38
C ARG A 215 1.65 -3.39 -11.59
N ALA A 216 2.02 -2.45 -12.46
CA ALA A 216 1.31 -2.20 -13.71
C ALA A 216 1.46 -3.37 -14.71
N ASP A 217 2.65 -3.96 -14.85
CA ASP A 217 2.88 -5.14 -15.68
C ASP A 217 1.98 -6.31 -15.26
N ARG A 218 1.91 -6.59 -13.96
CA ARG A 218 1.03 -7.63 -13.41
C ARG A 218 -0.44 -7.32 -13.61
N PHE A 219 -0.84 -6.05 -13.54
CA PHE A 219 -2.21 -5.66 -13.84
C PHE A 219 -2.56 -6.00 -15.29
N VAL A 220 -1.70 -5.62 -16.24
CA VAL A 220 -1.89 -5.91 -17.67
C VAL A 220 -1.91 -7.44 -17.92
N GLU A 221 -0.98 -8.18 -17.33
CA GLU A 221 -0.90 -9.64 -17.45
C GLU A 221 -2.19 -10.31 -16.92
N ARG A 222 -2.63 -9.96 -15.71
CA ARG A 222 -3.87 -10.50 -15.12
C ARG A 222 -5.09 -10.13 -15.96
N TRP A 223 -5.15 -8.90 -16.46
CA TRP A 223 -6.23 -8.43 -17.32
C TRP A 223 -6.35 -9.26 -18.60
N GLN A 224 -5.24 -9.43 -19.31
CA GLN A 224 -5.20 -10.22 -20.56
C GLN A 224 -5.55 -11.69 -20.32
N ASN A 225 -5.06 -12.28 -19.22
CA ASN A 225 -5.38 -13.66 -18.87
C ASN A 225 -6.86 -13.83 -18.51
N LEU A 226 -7.46 -12.92 -17.75
CA LEU A 226 -8.90 -12.95 -17.43
C LEU A 226 -9.75 -12.75 -18.68
N HIS A 227 -9.35 -11.84 -19.57
CA HIS A 227 -10.06 -11.60 -20.83
C HIS A 227 -10.05 -12.86 -21.71
N ARG A 228 -8.87 -13.46 -21.92
CA ARG A 228 -8.73 -14.71 -22.70
C ARG A 228 -9.53 -15.86 -22.08
N ALA A 229 -9.40 -16.08 -20.77
CA ALA A 229 -10.15 -17.11 -20.07
C ALA A 229 -11.67 -16.88 -20.10
N SER A 230 -12.10 -15.61 -20.07
CA SER A 230 -13.51 -15.22 -20.23
C SER A 230 -14.04 -15.61 -21.62
N ASP A 231 -13.27 -15.35 -22.68
CA ASP A 231 -13.66 -15.67 -24.06
C ASP A 231 -13.67 -17.19 -24.30
N GLU A 232 -12.67 -17.91 -23.79
CA GLU A 232 -12.60 -19.37 -23.84
C GLU A 232 -13.80 -20.02 -23.14
N ARG A 233 -14.15 -19.53 -21.93
CA ARG A 233 -15.33 -20.02 -21.19
C ARG A 233 -16.63 -19.72 -21.91
N TYR A 234 -16.74 -18.55 -22.55
CA TYR A 234 -17.92 -18.22 -23.37
C TYR A 234 -18.05 -19.19 -24.56
N ALA A 235 -16.96 -19.44 -25.28
CA ALA A 235 -16.94 -20.36 -26.41
C ALA A 235 -17.25 -21.82 -25.98
N ALA A 236 -16.83 -22.22 -24.78
CA ALA A 236 -17.14 -23.53 -24.20
C ALA A 236 -18.58 -23.65 -23.64
N GLY A 237 -19.38 -22.57 -23.67
CA GLY A 237 -20.74 -22.55 -23.12
C GLY A 237 -20.81 -22.39 -21.60
N ASP A 238 -19.69 -22.17 -20.92
CA ASP A 238 -19.63 -21.85 -19.49
C ASP A 238 -19.92 -20.36 -19.25
N TYR A 239 -21.20 -19.99 -19.37
CA TYR A 239 -21.65 -18.62 -19.12
C TYR A 239 -21.47 -18.18 -17.66
N ALA A 240 -21.48 -19.13 -16.70
CA ALA A 240 -21.28 -18.82 -15.29
C ALA A 240 -19.83 -18.39 -15.05
N GLY A 241 -18.86 -19.17 -15.53
CA GLY A 241 -17.45 -18.86 -15.46
C GLY A 241 -17.05 -17.64 -16.30
N HIS A 242 -17.72 -17.41 -17.44
CA HIS A 242 -17.59 -16.17 -18.22
C HIS A 242 -18.00 -14.94 -17.39
N ARG A 243 -19.20 -14.96 -16.80
CA ARG A 243 -19.68 -13.85 -15.96
C ARG A 243 -18.79 -13.61 -14.74
N ALA A 244 -18.29 -14.67 -14.11
CA ALA A 244 -17.36 -14.54 -12.98
C ALA A 244 -16.04 -13.88 -13.41
N ALA A 245 -15.45 -14.29 -14.55
CA ALA A 245 -14.24 -13.67 -15.08
C ALA A 245 -14.46 -12.19 -15.44
N ARG A 246 -15.60 -11.84 -16.07
CA ARG A 246 -15.95 -10.44 -16.34
C ARG A 246 -16.19 -9.62 -15.07
N ALA A 247 -16.81 -10.19 -14.03
CA ALA A 247 -16.99 -9.50 -12.76
C ALA A 247 -15.62 -9.16 -12.12
N GLU A 248 -14.66 -10.09 -12.17
CA GLU A 248 -13.29 -9.85 -11.72
C GLU A 248 -12.58 -8.75 -12.52
N MET A 249 -12.76 -8.72 -13.85
CA MET A 249 -12.26 -7.62 -14.67
C MET A 249 -12.90 -6.28 -14.30
N GLY A 250 -14.22 -6.26 -14.05
CA GLY A 250 -14.92 -5.06 -13.57
C GLY A 250 -14.36 -4.56 -12.23
N ASN A 251 -14.08 -5.47 -11.29
CA ASN A 251 -13.45 -5.15 -10.01
C ASN A 251 -12.04 -4.55 -10.20
N MET A 252 -11.25 -5.10 -11.13
CA MET A 252 -9.94 -4.53 -11.48
C MET A 252 -10.06 -3.11 -12.03
N ALA A 253 -10.97 -2.88 -12.99
CA ALA A 253 -11.18 -1.56 -13.56
C ALA A 253 -11.61 -0.55 -12.49
N HIS A 254 -12.52 -0.92 -11.59
CA HIS A 254 -12.97 -0.05 -10.50
C HIS A 254 -11.88 0.22 -9.45
N SER A 255 -10.94 -0.72 -9.24
CA SER A 255 -9.82 -0.51 -8.31
C SER A 255 -8.89 0.63 -8.74
N LEU A 256 -8.84 0.94 -10.03
CA LEU A 256 -8.03 2.02 -10.59
C LEU A 256 -8.53 3.42 -10.14
N GLU A 257 -9.83 3.59 -9.90
CA GLU A 257 -10.39 4.84 -9.39
C GLU A 257 -9.80 5.25 -8.03
N ARG A 258 -9.28 4.27 -7.27
CA ARG A 258 -8.68 4.47 -5.94
C ARG A 258 -7.15 4.56 -6.00
N ASP A 259 -6.55 4.44 -7.19
CA ASP A 259 -5.10 4.41 -7.36
C ASP A 259 -4.67 5.29 -8.55
N PRO A 260 -4.58 6.63 -8.34
CA PRO A 260 -4.20 7.57 -9.39
C PRO A 260 -2.81 7.29 -9.98
N GLN A 261 -1.90 6.73 -9.18
CA GLN A 261 -0.57 6.37 -9.63
C GLN A 261 -0.63 5.20 -10.62
N MET A 262 -1.46 4.20 -10.38
CA MET A 262 -1.68 3.10 -11.31
C MET A 262 -2.36 3.58 -12.60
N GLU A 263 -3.36 4.45 -12.51
CA GLU A 263 -4.00 5.00 -13.71
C GLU A 263 -3.00 5.70 -14.63
N SER A 264 -2.11 6.52 -14.06
CA SER A 264 -1.06 7.21 -14.81
C SER A 264 -0.10 6.24 -15.51
N LEU A 265 0.32 5.17 -14.81
CA LEU A 265 1.20 4.14 -15.37
C LEU A 265 0.52 3.34 -16.49
N LEU A 266 -0.78 3.05 -16.36
CA LEU A 266 -1.54 2.32 -17.37
C LEU A 266 -1.99 3.21 -18.54
N ALA A 267 -2.02 4.53 -18.39
CA ALA A 267 -2.43 5.46 -19.45
C ALA A 267 -1.56 5.33 -20.71
N GLY A 268 -0.26 5.09 -20.54
CA GLY A 268 0.66 4.81 -21.65
C GLY A 268 0.49 3.41 -22.29
N ARG A 269 -0.31 2.53 -21.67
CA ARG A 269 -0.45 1.10 -22.01
C ARG A 269 -1.87 0.70 -22.37
N LYS A 270 -2.73 1.67 -22.67
CA LYS A 270 -4.14 1.46 -23.08
C LYS A 270 -4.28 0.40 -24.19
N ARG A 271 -3.38 0.40 -25.17
CA ARG A 271 -3.36 -0.59 -26.26
C ARG A 271 -3.16 -2.02 -25.78
N GLU A 272 -2.30 -2.24 -24.79
CA GLU A 272 -2.07 -3.57 -24.20
C GLU A 272 -3.30 -4.09 -23.43
N LEU A 273 -4.16 -3.19 -22.97
CA LEU A 273 -5.42 -3.49 -22.30
C LEU A 273 -6.59 -3.66 -23.27
N GLY A 274 -6.35 -3.55 -24.59
CA GLY A 274 -7.38 -3.63 -25.63
C GLY A 274 -8.21 -2.35 -25.79
N ILE A 275 -7.77 -1.23 -25.21
CA ILE A 275 -8.40 0.08 -25.38
C ILE A 275 -7.83 0.75 -26.64
N SER A 276 -8.71 1.10 -27.58
CA SER A 276 -8.35 1.75 -28.85
C SER A 276 -8.64 3.25 -28.88
N PHE A 277 -9.35 3.79 -27.89
CA PHE A 277 -9.77 5.19 -27.81
C PHE A 277 -9.38 5.81 -26.46
N ASP A 278 -9.43 7.14 -26.38
CA ASP A 278 -9.28 7.86 -25.12
C ASP A 278 -10.56 8.65 -24.84
N SER A 279 -11.26 8.33 -23.75
CA SER A 279 -12.46 9.09 -23.37
C SER A 279 -12.14 10.35 -22.55
N GLY A 280 -10.89 10.53 -22.11
CA GLY A 280 -10.49 11.57 -21.17
C GLY A 280 -10.98 11.33 -19.73
N MET A 281 -11.69 10.22 -19.46
CA MET A 281 -12.26 9.90 -18.14
C MET A 281 -11.40 8.93 -17.30
N GLY A 282 -10.17 8.63 -17.75
CA GLY A 282 -9.26 7.70 -17.08
C GLY A 282 -9.33 6.27 -17.62
N VAL A 283 -8.28 5.49 -17.34
CA VAL A 283 -8.11 4.12 -17.86
C VAL A 283 -9.19 3.19 -17.31
N GLY A 284 -9.55 3.31 -16.02
CA GLY A 284 -10.59 2.46 -15.43
C GLY A 284 -11.95 2.62 -16.11
N ARG A 285 -12.27 3.87 -16.51
CA ARG A 285 -13.50 4.17 -17.25
C ARG A 285 -13.45 3.64 -18.68
N ASP A 286 -12.33 3.84 -19.37
CA ASP A 286 -12.11 3.31 -20.72
C ASP A 286 -12.24 1.79 -20.76
N LEU A 287 -11.67 1.08 -19.77
CA LEU A 287 -11.81 -0.38 -19.61
C LEU A 287 -13.28 -0.78 -19.43
N THR A 288 -14.00 -0.07 -18.57
CA THR A 288 -15.41 -0.38 -18.30
C THR A 288 -16.28 -0.19 -19.54
N LEU A 289 -16.03 0.86 -20.32
CA LEU A 289 -16.76 1.15 -21.57
C LEU A 289 -16.41 0.13 -22.67
N THR A 290 -15.12 -0.15 -22.88
CA THR A 290 -14.64 -1.03 -23.95
C THR A 290 -15.19 -2.45 -23.80
N PHE A 291 -15.22 -2.97 -22.58
CA PHE A 291 -15.57 -4.37 -22.31
C PHE A 291 -16.97 -4.55 -21.72
N GLY A 292 -17.76 -3.48 -21.64
CA GLY A 292 -19.12 -3.51 -21.09
C GLY A 292 -19.19 -3.99 -19.63
N LEU A 293 -18.17 -3.68 -18.83
CA LEU A 293 -17.99 -4.21 -17.45
C LEU A 293 -18.74 -3.40 -16.38
N GLY A 294 -19.63 -2.49 -16.81
CA GLY A 294 -20.44 -1.71 -15.88
C GLY A 294 -21.34 -2.62 -15.04
N ARG A 295 -21.58 -2.25 -13.78
CA ARG A 295 -22.69 -2.82 -13.01
C ARG A 295 -23.95 -2.62 -13.83
N GLY A 296 -24.48 -3.70 -14.38
CA GLY A 296 -25.65 -3.67 -15.24
C GLY A 296 -26.76 -2.87 -14.58
N ARG A 297 -27.12 -1.73 -15.17
CA ARG A 297 -28.53 -1.39 -15.27
C ARG A 297 -29.16 -2.54 -16.04
N GLY A 298 -29.79 -3.46 -15.32
CA GLY A 298 -30.86 -4.25 -15.91
C GLY A 298 -31.90 -3.26 -16.43
N LEU A 299 -31.80 -2.91 -17.71
CA LEU A 299 -32.95 -2.45 -18.46
C LEU A 299 -33.83 -3.69 -18.61
N GLY A 300 -34.63 -3.95 -17.58
CA GLY A 300 -35.86 -4.68 -17.76
C GLY A 300 -36.77 -3.80 -18.59
N LEU A 301 -37.21 -4.33 -19.74
CA LEU A 301 -38.34 -3.91 -20.58
C LEU A 301 -38.54 -2.39 -20.75
#